data_AF-A0A3L9ZPA6-F1
#
_entry.id   AF-A0A3L9ZPA6-F1
#
_cell.length_a   1.000
_cell.length_b   1.000
_cell.length_c   1.000
_cell.angle_alpha   90.00
_cell.angle_beta   90.00
_cell.angle_gamma   90.00
#
_symmetry.space_group_name_H-M   'P 1'
#
loop_
_entity.id
_entity.type
_entity.pdbx_description
1 polymer ?
#
loop_
_entity_poly.entity_id
_entity_poly.type
_entity_poly.pdbx_seq_one_letter_code
_entity_poly.pdbx_strand_id
1 'polypeptide(L)' 'MKTELKRVCIYPKDVQRITGKSYRYARLLLITIKKQLNKQEHQFVSIEEFCLYTGLKLELVQPLIVG' A
#
# COMPACT_ATOMS: atom_id res chain seq x y z
N MET A 1 -19.04 -17.75 10.47
CA MET A 1 -18.56 -16.88 9.39
C MET A 1 -17.05 -16.92 9.40
N LYS A 2 -16.38 -17.14 8.25
CA LYS A 2 -14.92 -16.95 8.18
C LYS A 2 -14.65 -15.45 8.23
N THR A 3 -14.00 -14.98 9.28
CA THR A 3 -13.50 -13.61 9.33
C THR A 3 -12.30 -13.54 8.40
N GLU A 4 -12.43 -12.82 7.28
CA GLU A 4 -11.29 -12.58 6.39
C GLU A 4 -10.24 -11.76 7.13
N LEU A 5 -8.99 -12.21 7.08
CA LEU A 5 -7.85 -11.47 7.63
C LEU A 5 -7.57 -10.26 6.74
N LYS A 6 -8.17 -9.12 7.09
CA LYS A 6 -7.93 -7.85 6.41
C LYS A 6 -6.71 -7.15 7.00
N ARG A 7 -5.76 -6.79 6.14
CA ARG A 7 -4.54 -6.06 6.50
C ARG A 7 -4.78 -4.56 6.37
N VAL A 8 -4.28 -3.77 7.33
CA VAL A 8 -4.32 -2.29 7.30
C VAL A 8 -3.12 -1.72 6.55
N CYS A 9 -2.00 -2.44 6.56
CA CYS A 9 -0.75 -2.04 5.93
C CYS A 9 -0.68 -2.51 4.47
N ILE A 10 -0.01 -1.72 3.62
CA ILE A 10 0.19 -2.06 2.22
C ILE A 10 1.62 -2.56 1.95
N TYR A 11 1.76 -3.59 1.12
CA TYR A 11 3.05 -4.18 0.77
C TYR A 11 3.38 -3.99 -0.71
N PRO A 12 4.65 -4.16 -1.12
CA PRO A 12 5.03 -3.99 -2.51
C PRO A 12 4.25 -4.89 -3.50
N LYS A 13 3.81 -6.09 -3.09
CA LYS A 13 2.96 -6.95 -3.93
C LYS A 13 1.57 -6.37 -4.17
N ASP A 14 1.00 -5.72 -3.16
CA ASP A 14 -0.29 -5.07 -3.28
C ASP A 14 -0.17 -3.87 -4.22
N VAL A 15 0.84 -3.01 -4.01
CA VAL A 15 1.13 -1.87 -4.91
C VAL A 15 1.40 -2.34 -6.34
N GLN A 16 2.11 -3.46 -6.52
CA GLN A 16 2.34 -4.07 -7.83
C GLN A 16 1.01 -4.41 -8.52
N ARG A 17 0.08 -5.06 -7.79
CA ARG A 17 -1.24 -5.43 -8.30
C ARG A 17 -2.11 -4.21 -8.62
N ILE A 18 -2.11 -3.21 -7.75
CA ILE A 18 -2.90 -1.98 -7.89
C ILE A 18 -2.42 -1.14 -9.08
N THR A 19 -1.10 -1.01 -9.25
CA THR A 19 -0.53 -0.07 -10.23
C THR A 19 -0.16 -0.73 -11.56
N GLY A 20 -0.10 -2.06 -11.63
CA GLY A 20 0.41 -2.81 -12.77
C GLY A 20 1.92 -2.61 -13.05
N LYS A 21 2.64 -1.93 -12.15
CA LYS A 21 4.08 -1.67 -12.29
C LYS A 21 4.91 -2.85 -11.79
N SER A 22 6.22 -2.78 -11.98
CA SER A 22 7.14 -3.82 -11.48
C SER A 22 7.22 -3.82 -9.95
N TYR A 23 7.57 -4.97 -9.36
CA TYR A 23 7.82 -5.08 -7.92
C TYR A 23 8.89 -4.09 -7.42
N ARG A 24 9.93 -3.85 -8.23
CA ARG A 24 10.98 -2.87 -7.92
C ARG A 24 10.40 -1.46 -7.81
N TYR A 25 9.56 -1.06 -8.76
CA TYR A 25 8.89 0.24 -8.71
C TYR A 25 8.00 0.35 -7.47
N ALA A 26 7.20 -0.68 -7.18
CA ALA A 26 6.33 -0.72 -6.01
C ALA A 26 7.12 -0.54 -4.69
N ARG A 27 8.25 -1.23 -4.53
CA ARG A 27 9.12 -1.08 -3.35
C ARG A 27 9.68 0.33 -3.24
N LEU A 28 10.16 0.90 -4.35
CA LEU A 28 10.69 2.27 -4.36
C LEU A 28 9.62 3.30 -4.03
N LEU A 29 8.40 3.14 -4.57
CA LEU A 29 7.27 4.00 -4.25
C LEU A 29 6.96 4.00 -2.75
N LEU A 30 6.91 2.84 -2.10
CA LEU A 30 6.66 2.77 -0.66
C LEU A 30 7.79 3.42 0.16
N ILE A 31 9.05 3.31 -0.27
CA ILE A 31 10.17 4.03 0.36
C ILE A 31 9.98 5.54 0.22
N THR A 32 9.59 6.02 -0.97
CA THR A 32 9.30 7.45 -1.20
C THR A 32 8.16 7.94 -0.30
N ILE A 33 7.07 7.17 -0.19
CA ILE A 33 5.94 7.50 0.69
C ILE A 33 6.39 7.59 2.15
N LYS A 34 7.17 6.61 2.64
CA LYS A 34 7.73 6.66 4.01
C LYS A 34 8.54 7.92 4.26
N LYS A 35 9.42 8.29 3.30
CA LYS A 35 10.24 9.50 3.40
C LYS A 35 9.38 10.77 3.44
N GLN A 36 8.37 10.86 2.57
CA GLN A 36 7.45 12.01 2.50
C GLN A 36 6.62 12.18 3.76
N LEU A 37 6.26 11.08 4.43
CA LEU A 37 5.55 11.09 5.70
C LEU A 37 6.48 11.15 6.93
N ASN A 38 7.79 11.35 6.74
CA ASN A 38 8.80 11.34 7.81
C ASN A 38 8.71 10.10 8.73
N LYS A 39 8.38 8.94 8.17
CA LYS A 39 8.24 7.70 8.91
C LYS A 39 9.59 7.07 9.24
N GLN A 40 9.69 6.48 10.42
CA GLN A 40 10.83 5.67 10.83
C GLN A 40 10.85 4.33 10.07
N GLU A 41 12.02 3.69 9.98
CA GLU A 41 12.19 2.47 9.16
C GLU A 41 11.21 1.35 9.52
N HIS A 42 10.96 1.16 10.81
CA HIS A 42 10.05 0.14 11.34
C HIS A 42 8.57 0.48 11.14
N GLN A 43 8.22 1.74 10.84
CA GLN A 43 6.84 2.15 10.66
C GLN A 43 6.32 1.71 9.29
N PHE A 44 5.10 1.19 9.26
CA PHE A 44 4.44 0.75 8.04
C PHE A 44 3.78 1.92 7.30
N VAL A 45 3.47 1.68 6.02
CA VAL A 45 2.56 2.52 5.23
C VAL A 45 1.19 1.87 5.27
N SER A 46 0.17 2.62 5.69
CA SER A 46 -1.21 2.15 5.66
C SER A 46 -1.79 2.24 4.24
N ILE A 47 -2.86 1.49 3.98
CA ILE A 47 -3.60 1.60 2.71
C ILE A 47 -4.10 3.04 2.51
N GLU A 48 -4.55 3.70 3.58
CA GLU A 48 -5.01 5.08 3.57
C GLU A 48 -3.89 6.05 3.19
N GLU A 49 -2.72 5.93 3.82
CA GLU A 49 -1.54 6.76 3.51
C GLU A 49 -1.11 6.61 2.06
N PHE A 50 -1.14 5.38 1.54
CA PHE A 50 -0.88 5.11 0.13
C PHE A 50 -1.92 5.77 -0.78
N CYS A 51 -3.21 5.67 -0.45
CA CYS A 51 -4.29 6.29 -1.21
C CYS A 51 -4.16 7.83 -1.21
N LEU A 52 -3.91 8.42 -0.04
CA LEU A 52 -3.70 9.86 0.13
C LEU A 52 -2.51 10.36 -0.71
N TYR A 53 -1.39 9.61 -0.69
CA TYR A 53 -0.21 9.99 -1.46
C TYR A 53 -0.40 9.84 -2.97
N THR A 54 -1.04 8.76 -3.41
CA THR A 54 -1.19 8.44 -4.85
C THR A 54 -2.41 9.08 -5.51
N GLY A 55 -3.34 9.62 -4.72
CA GLY A 55 -4.63 10.12 -5.19
C GLY A 55 -5.63 9.01 -5.58
N LEU A 56 -5.31 7.74 -5.31
CA LEU A 56 -6.20 6.62 -5.59
C LEU A 56 -7.33 6.56 -4.55
N LYS A 57 -8.54 6.23 -5.01
CA LYS A 57 -9.69 6.05 -4.11
C LYS A 57 -9.56 4.73 -3.36
N LEU A 58 -9.79 4.78 -2.05
CA LEU A 58 -9.69 3.61 -1.17
C LEU A 58 -10.65 2.47 -1.58
N GLU A 59 -11.83 2.81 -2.08
CA GLU A 59 -12.82 1.87 -2.63
C GLU A 59 -12.31 1.05 -3.82
N LEU A 60 -11.40 1.61 -4.62
CA LEU A 60 -10.78 0.90 -5.75
C LEU A 60 -9.59 0.05 -5.31
N VAL A 61 -8.92 0.47 -4.23
CA VAL A 61 -7.70 -0.18 -3.73
C VAL A 61 -8.04 -1.38 -2.85
N GLN A 62 -8.99 -1.26 -1.93
CA GLN A 62 -9.33 -2.31 -0.95
C GLN A 62 -9.63 -3.68 -1.59
N PRO A 63 -10.42 -3.80 -2.67
CA PRO A 63 -10.72 -5.09 -3.29
C PRO A 63 -9.50 -5.80 -3.89
N LEU A 64 -8.42 -5.06 -4.16
CA LEU A 64 -7.18 -5.59 -4.74
C LEU A 64 -6.17 -6.05 -3.67
N ILE A 65 -6.44 -5.78 -2.39
CA ILE A 65 -5.62 -6.26 -1.28
C ILE A 65 -6.05 -7.69 -0.97
N VAL A 66 -5.14 -8.64 -1.20
CA VAL A 66 -5.38 -10.08 -0.96
C VAL A 66 -4.51 -10.52 0.21
N GLY A 67 -5.12 -11.16 1.20
CA GLY A 67 -4.44 -11.76 2.37
C GLY A 67 -4.01 -13.19 2.11
#